data_AF-U6DQR8-F1
#
_entry.id   AF-U6DQR8-F1
#
_cell.length_a   1.000
_cell.length_b   1.000
_cell.length_c   1.000
_cell.angle_alpha   90.00
_cell.angle_beta   90.00
_cell.angle_gamma   90.00
#
_symmetry.space_group_name_H-M   'P 1'
#
loop_
_entity.id
_entity.type
_entity.pdbx_description
1 polymer ?
#
loop_
_entity_poly.entity_id
_entity_poly.type
_entity_poly.pdbx_seq_one_letter_code
_entity_poly.pdbx_strand_id
1 'polypeptide(L)'
;VWYMDGYHNNRFVREYKSMTDFMTTDNFTSHRLPHPWSGTGQVVYNGSIYFNKFQSHIVIRFDLKTETILKTRSLDYAGYNNMYHYAWGGHSDIDLMVDENGLW
;
A
#
# COMPACT_ATOMS: atom_id res chain seq x y z
N VAL A 1 -7.28 1.65 12.07
CA VAL A 1 -6.10 0.82 11.74
C VAL A 1 -6.28 0.27 10.34
N TRP A 2 -5.27 0.37 9.49
CA TRP A 2 -5.29 -0.28 8.18
C TRP A 2 -4.36 -1.49 8.20
N TYR A 3 -4.82 -2.58 7.60
CA TYR A 3 -4.08 -3.83 7.52
C TYR A 3 -4.07 -4.34 6.08
N MET A 4 -2.87 -4.67 5.59
CA MET A 4 -2.62 -5.22 4.26
C MET A 4 -1.95 -6.57 4.46
N ASP A 5 -2.52 -7.61 3.85
CA ASP A 5 -2.05 -8.98 4.06
C ASP A 5 -1.10 -9.42 2.94
N GLY A 6 0.11 -9.84 3.30
CA GLY A 6 1.12 -10.32 2.37
C GLY A 6 1.79 -9.23 1.53
N TYR A 7 2.84 -9.63 0.79
CA TYR A 7 3.73 -8.73 0.06
C TYR A 7 3.49 -8.68 -1.46
N HIS A 8 2.58 -9.50 -1.99
CA HIS A 8 2.22 -9.47 -3.41
C HIS A 8 0.87 -10.16 -3.66
N ASN A 9 0.31 -9.97 -4.86
CA ASN A 9 -0.92 -10.62 -5.35
C ASN A 9 -2.19 -10.42 -4.50
N ASN A 10 -2.13 -9.54 -3.49
CA ASN A 10 -3.29 -9.10 -2.73
C ASN A 10 -3.67 -7.67 -3.15
N ARG A 11 -4.95 -7.35 -3.01
CA ARG A 11 -5.58 -6.07 -3.33
C ARG A 11 -6.68 -5.68 -2.33
N PHE A 12 -6.74 -6.32 -1.16
CA PHE A 12 -7.74 -6.05 -0.13
C PHE A 12 -7.09 -5.38 1.07
N VAL A 13 -7.51 -4.15 1.35
CA VAL A 13 -7.08 -3.39 2.54
C VAL A 13 -8.19 -3.49 3.57
N ARG A 14 -7.88 -3.99 4.77
CA ARG A 14 -8.84 -3.99 5.88
C ARG A 14 -8.70 -2.70 6.66
N GLU A 15 -9.81 -2.03 6.90
CA GLU A 15 -9.92 -0.86 7.77
C GLU A 15 -10.70 -1.22 9.03
N TYR A 16 -10.06 -1.07 10.18
CA TYR A 16 -10.64 -1.25 11.50
C TYR A 16 -10.85 0.12 12.14
N LYS A 17 -12.04 0.34 12.71
CA LYS A 17 -12.40 1.62 13.35
C LYS A 17 -11.67 1.86 14.65
N SER A 18 -11.28 0.79 15.36
CA SER A 18 -10.55 0.86 16.63
C SER A 18 -9.44 -0.18 16.72
N MET A 19 -8.54 -0.01 17.70
CA MET A 19 -7.51 -1.00 18.01
C MET A 19 -8.13 -2.30 18.57
N THR A 20 -9.24 -2.19 19.30
CA THR A 20 -9.96 -3.37 19.82
C THR A 20 -10.47 -4.24 18.67
N ASP A 21 -11.13 -3.63 17.68
CA ASP A 21 -11.61 -4.34 16.49
C ASP A 21 -10.46 -5.01 15.73
N PHE A 22 -9.30 -4.34 15.65
CA PHE A 22 -8.10 -4.91 15.04
C PHE A 22 -7.58 -6.13 15.81
N MET A 23 -7.49 -6.05 17.14
CA MET A 23 -6.97 -7.13 17.97
C MET A 23 -7.89 -8.36 17.98
N THR A 24 -9.21 -8.18 17.90
CA THR A 24 -10.16 -9.31 17.83
C THR A 24 -10.43 -9.78 16.40
N THR A 25 -9.91 -9.08 15.39
CA THR A 25 -10.19 -9.31 13.96
C THR A 25 -11.68 -9.18 13.60
N ASP A 26 -12.46 -8.48 14.43
CA ASP A 26 -13.87 -8.23 14.19
C ASP A 26 -14.11 -6.89 13.48
N ASN A 27 -15.31 -6.71 12.92
CA ASN A 27 -15.85 -5.41 12.49
C ASN A 27 -14.93 -4.55 11.59
N PHE A 28 -14.36 -5.13 10.54
CA PHE A 28 -13.59 -4.38 9.54
C PHE A 28 -14.39 -4.09 8.27
N THR A 29 -14.02 -2.99 7.60
CA THR A 29 -14.39 -2.72 6.20
C THR A 29 -13.27 -3.21 5.28
N SER A 30 -13.63 -3.88 4.19
CA SER A 30 -12.67 -4.39 3.21
C SER A 30 -12.72 -3.53 1.95
N HIS A 31 -11.65 -2.78 1.69
CA HIS A 31 -11.48 -1.97 0.50
C HIS A 31 -10.77 -2.78 -0.57
N ARG A 32 -11.34 -2.86 -1.78
CA ARG A 32 -10.73 -3.57 -2.90
C ARG A 32 -10.04 -2.61 -3.85
N LEU A 33 -8.72 -2.67 -3.89
CA LEU A 33 -7.91 -1.89 -4.81
C LEU A 33 -8.08 -2.39 -6.26
N PRO A 34 -7.98 -1.48 -7.25
CA PRO A 34 -8.10 -1.85 -8.66
C PRO A 34 -6.90 -2.68 -9.17
N HIS A 35 -5.76 -2.56 -8.51
CA HIS A 35 -4.53 -3.30 -8.81
C HIS A 35 -3.97 -3.95 -7.56
N PRO A 36 -3.32 -5.13 -7.68
CA PRO A 36 -2.53 -5.67 -6.59
C PRO A 36 -1.28 -4.81 -6.34
N TRP A 37 -0.71 -4.95 -5.15
CA TRP A 37 0.53 -4.28 -4.76
C TRP A 37 1.77 -5.19 -4.90
N SER A 38 2.93 -4.55 -4.95
CA SER A 38 4.25 -5.15 -4.76
C SER A 38 4.85 -4.66 -3.44
N GLY A 39 5.50 -5.55 -2.71
CA GLY A 39 6.18 -5.25 -1.46
C GLY A 39 5.22 -5.07 -0.28
N THR A 40 5.78 -4.52 0.80
CA THR A 40 5.08 -4.20 2.05
C THR A 40 5.16 -2.71 2.41
N GLY A 41 5.65 -1.88 1.49
CA GLY A 41 5.90 -0.46 1.72
C GLY A 41 4.71 0.44 1.45
N GLN A 42 3.49 -0.04 1.71
CA GLN A 42 2.29 0.78 1.53
C GLN A 42 2.08 1.69 2.75
N VAL A 43 1.59 2.90 2.51
CA VAL A 43 1.22 3.85 3.57
C VAL A 43 -0.18 4.38 3.37
N VAL A 44 -0.87 4.67 4.46
CA VAL A 44 -2.12 5.45 4.43
C VAL A 44 -1.83 6.84 4.94
N TYR A 45 -2.15 7.84 4.12
CA TYR A 45 -1.93 9.25 4.44
C TYR A 45 -3.10 10.09 3.94
N ASN A 46 -3.69 10.87 4.85
CA ASN A 46 -4.83 11.74 4.58
C ASN A 46 -6.00 11.04 3.84
N GLY A 47 -6.41 9.87 4.35
CA GLY A 47 -7.54 9.09 3.81
C GLY A 47 -7.25 8.32 2.50
N SER A 48 -6.07 8.48 1.91
CA SER A 48 -5.64 7.73 0.74
C SER A 48 -4.58 6.68 1.09
N ILE A 49 -4.65 5.51 0.47
CA ILE A 49 -3.53 4.57 0.45
C ILE A 49 -2.60 4.89 -0.72
N TYR A 50 -1.31 4.81 -0.46
CA TYR A 50 -0.24 4.88 -1.45
C TYR A 50 0.45 3.53 -1.50
N PHE A 51 0.57 2.96 -2.70
CA PHE A 51 1.16 1.64 -2.88
C PHE A 51 1.88 1.52 -4.21
N ASN A 52 2.92 0.68 -4.24
CA ASN A 52 3.56 0.28 -5.47
C ASN A 52 2.69 -0.74 -6.20
N LYS A 53 2.31 -0.45 -7.45
CA LYS A 53 1.53 -1.35 -8.30
C LYS A 53 2.38 -2.58 -8.64
N PHE A 54 1.77 -3.76 -8.51
CA PHE A 54 2.44 -5.04 -8.71
C PHE A 54 3.30 -5.08 -9.99
N GLN A 55 4.55 -5.54 -9.83
CA GLN A 55 5.54 -5.70 -10.91
C GLN A 55 5.75 -4.44 -11.77
N SER A 56 5.81 -3.27 -11.13
CA SER A 56 6.10 -2.02 -11.82
C SER A 56 6.80 -1.03 -10.89
N HIS A 57 7.36 0.05 -11.44
CA HIS A 57 7.83 1.21 -10.69
C HIS A 57 6.76 2.32 -10.59
N ILE A 58 5.48 1.93 -10.61
CA ILE A 58 4.35 2.86 -10.56
C ILE A 58 3.80 2.94 -9.13
N VAL A 59 3.70 4.14 -8.58
CA VAL A 59 2.99 4.41 -7.32
C VAL A 59 1.58 4.90 -7.62
N ILE A 60 0.60 4.34 -6.92
CA ILE A 60 -0.82 4.71 -7.02
C ILE A 60 -1.26 5.33 -5.70
N ARG A 61 -1.93 6.48 -5.78
CA ARG A 61 -2.74 7.06 -4.70
C ARG A 61 -4.20 6.70 -4.93
N PHE A 62 -4.79 5.95 -4.01
CA PHE A 62 -6.18 5.51 -4.05
C PHE A 62 -6.93 6.06 -2.84
N ASP A 63 -8.06 6.73 -3.06
CA ASP A 63 -8.91 7.24 -2.00
C ASP A 63 -9.79 6.12 -1.43
N LEU A 64 -9.67 5.86 -0.13
CA LEU A 64 -10.40 4.77 0.52
C LEU A 64 -11.88 5.12 0.76
N LYS A 65 -12.25 6.42 0.76
CA LYS A 65 -13.63 6.84 0.99
C LYS A 65 -14.47 6.75 -0.29
N THR A 66 -13.93 7.22 -1.41
CA THR A 66 -14.62 7.19 -2.70
C THR A 66 -14.30 5.97 -3.54
N GLU A 67 -13.35 5.14 -3.11
CA GLU A 67 -12.86 3.96 -3.83
C GLU A 67 -12.35 4.28 -5.25
N THR A 68 -11.62 5.38 -5.41
CA THR A 68 -11.11 5.83 -6.72
C THR A 68 -9.61 6.06 -6.73
N ILE A 69 -8.99 5.87 -7.89
CA ILE A 69 -7.60 6.31 -8.11
C ILE A 69 -7.60 7.83 -8.26
N LEU A 70 -6.90 8.52 -7.36
CA LEU A 70 -6.71 9.97 -7.44
C LEU A 70 -5.47 10.35 -8.25
N LYS A 71 -4.41 9.54 -8.20
CA LYS A 71 -3.18 9.79 -8.93
C LYS A 71 -2.39 8.51 -9.17
N THR A 72 -1.69 8.49 -10.28
CA THR A 72 -0.69 7.47 -10.62
C THR A 72 0.59 8.18 -11.02
N ARG A 73 1.75 7.68 -10.58
CA ARG A 73 3.05 8.27 -10.91
C ARG A 73 4.09 7.18 -11.18
N SER A 74 4.82 7.33 -12.28
CA SER A 74 6.04 6.56 -12.56
C SER A 74 7.20 7.09 -11.70
N LEU A 75 7.95 6.19 -11.08
CA LEU A 75 9.26 6.48 -10.50
C LEU A 75 10.32 6.08 -11.51
N ASP A 76 10.70 7.04 -12.36
CA ASP A 76 11.64 6.77 -13.44
C ASP A 76 12.97 6.25 -12.87
N TYR A 77 13.52 5.22 -13.52
CA TYR A 77 14.76 4.53 -13.13
C TYR A 77 14.71 3.74 -11.81
N ALA A 78 13.56 3.70 -11.10
CA ALA A 78 13.43 2.83 -9.94
C ALA A 78 13.43 1.35 -10.36
N GLY A 79 14.24 0.55 -9.68
CA GLY A 79 14.16 -0.90 -9.81
C GLY A 79 12.86 -1.43 -9.21
N TYR A 80 12.38 -2.54 -9.75
CA TYR A 80 11.19 -3.22 -9.29
C TYR A 80 11.32 -4.71 -9.59
N ASN A 81 10.44 -5.52 -9.00
CA ASN A 81 10.42 -6.97 -9.22
C ASN A 81 11.68 -7.69 -8.69
N ASN A 82 12.06 -7.40 -7.44
CA ASN A 82 13.23 -7.92 -6.73
C ASN A 82 14.58 -7.51 -7.35
N MET A 83 14.64 -6.33 -7.96
CA MET A 83 15.89 -5.76 -8.47
C MET A 83 16.75 -5.12 -7.37
N TYR A 84 16.12 -4.36 -6.47
CA TYR A 84 16.77 -3.60 -5.39
C TYR A 84 15.98 -3.72 -4.07
N HIS A 85 15.68 -4.95 -3.68
CA HIS A 85 14.87 -5.29 -2.50
C HIS A 85 15.65 -5.21 -1.18
N TYR A 86 14.93 -5.11 -0.06
CA TYR A 86 15.49 -5.37 1.27
C TYR A 86 15.94 -6.83 1.41
N ALA A 87 16.80 -7.14 2.39
CA ALA A 87 17.47 -8.44 2.52
C ALA A 87 16.55 -9.69 2.50
N TRP A 88 15.27 -9.55 2.86
CA TRP A 88 14.31 -10.65 2.86
C TRP A 88 13.62 -10.88 1.49
N GLY A 89 13.78 -9.98 0.53
CA GLY A 89 13.13 -10.03 -0.78
C GLY A 89 11.71 -9.49 -0.75
N GLY A 90 10.81 -10.23 -1.40
CA GLY A 90 9.37 -9.97 -1.40
C GLY A 90 8.92 -8.68 -2.07
N HIS A 91 9.58 -8.29 -3.17
CA HIS A 91 9.25 -7.12 -3.98
C HIS A 91 9.32 -5.80 -3.19
N SER A 92 10.16 -5.74 -2.17
CA SER A 92 10.40 -4.56 -1.32
C SER A 92 11.30 -3.51 -1.98
N ASP A 93 11.28 -3.42 -3.31
CA ASP A 93 12.13 -2.51 -4.09
C ASP A 93 11.77 -1.03 -3.87
N ILE A 94 10.49 -0.77 -3.59
CA ILE A 94 9.94 0.57 -3.37
C ILE A 94 9.25 0.55 -2.02
N ASP A 95 9.75 1.39 -1.11
CA ASP A 95 9.20 1.60 0.22
C ASP A 95 8.77 3.05 0.36
N LEU A 96 7.56 3.28 0.88
CA LEU A 96 7.01 4.61 1.08
C LEU A 96 7.01 4.91 2.58
N MET A 97 7.28 6.17 2.94
CA MET A 97 7.23 6.62 4.33
C MET A 97 6.53 7.95 4.47
N VAL A 98 5.96 8.18 5.64
CA VAL A 98 5.30 9.44 6.00
C VAL A 98 5.95 9.98 7.26
N ASP A 99 6.30 11.26 7.23
CA ASP A 99 6.87 11.99 8.36
C ASP A 99 6.20 13.37 8.51
N GLU A 100 6.76 14.24 9.35
CA GLU A 100 6.27 15.60 9.58
C GLU A 100 6.35 16.49 8.34
N ASN A 101 7.21 16.16 7.37
CA ASN A 101 7.45 16.95 6.16
C ASN A 101 6.66 16.43 4.95
N GLY A 102 6.15 15.20 4.99
CA GLY A 102 5.20 14.70 4.01
C GLY A 102 5.36 13.22 3.71
N LEU A 103 5.23 12.89 2.43
CA LEU A 103 5.30 11.54 1.88
C LEU A 103 6.57 11.41 1.05
N TRP A 104 7.32 10.33 1.30
CA TRP A 104 8.51 9.93 0.56
C TRP A 104 8.28 8.58 -0.12
#